data_AF-A0A814XC15-F1
#
_entry.id   AF-A0A814XC15-F1
#
_cell.length_a   1.000
_cell.length_b   1.000
_cell.length_c   1.000
_cell.angle_alpha   90.00
_cell.angle_beta   90.00
_cell.angle_gamma   90.00
#
_symmetry.space_group_name_H-M   'P 1'
#
loop_
_entity.id
_entity.type
_entity.pdbx_description
1 polymer ?
#
loop_
_entity_poly.entity_id
_entity_poly.type
_entity_poly.pdbx_seq_one_letter_code
_entity_poly.pdbx_strand_id
1 'polypeptide(L)'
;MSSSAASISYSLMLQSLSQLIFIIFYRNKYLLSFKFHFLILFLSWIISYTLVPIPCALLKGFIYDSSLYLCIVNTNLVFVIVYVMFTGCLIPFTIIGLIYYYIMFYLHKTRNTSVAPLAVISNHSTRKKIDRNLAVLRNIMINVTIMSVTGLPSFIIMILLVLKKTTVTVNIYCTLFTLFGVVLMTVTTFFLKKSARKIFFNCFYSFKIN
;
A
#
# COMPACT_ATOMS: atom_id res chain seq x y z
N MET A 1 -0.08 13.97 -8.59
CA MET A 1 0.42 12.58 -8.50
C MET A 1 0.73 12.11 -7.08
N SER A 2 1.19 12.97 -6.17
CA SER A 2 1.47 12.60 -4.77
C SER A 2 0.25 12.08 -4.00
N SER A 3 -0.94 12.64 -4.26
CA SER A 3 -2.16 12.31 -3.53
C SER A 3 -2.65 10.87 -3.78
N SER A 4 -2.65 10.42 -5.04
CA SER A 4 -3.12 9.08 -5.42
C SER A 4 -2.16 7.98 -4.97
N ALA A 5 -0.85 8.22 -5.09
CA ALA A 5 0.17 7.31 -4.57
C ALA A 5 0.08 7.16 -3.05
N ALA A 6 -0.16 8.27 -2.33
CA ALA A 6 -0.40 8.23 -0.89
C ALA A 6 -1.66 7.40 -0.54
N SER A 7 -2.76 7.57 -1.28
CA SER A 7 -3.98 6.77 -1.06
C SER A 7 -3.74 5.27 -1.22
N ILE A 8 -2.93 4.88 -2.21
CA ILE A 8 -2.55 3.48 -2.41
C ILE A 8 -1.71 3.00 -1.22
N SER A 9 -0.72 3.77 -0.77
CA SER A 9 0.14 3.42 0.38
C SER A 9 -0.66 3.25 1.68
N TYR A 10 -1.57 4.19 1.99
CA TYR A 10 -2.43 4.11 3.17
C TYR A 10 -3.44 2.95 3.10
N SER A 11 -3.95 2.66 1.89
CA SER A 11 -4.81 1.48 1.66
C SER A 11 -4.06 0.18 1.93
N LEU A 12 -2.82 0.04 1.45
CA LEU A 12 -1.97 -1.13 1.71
C LEU A 12 -1.61 -1.24 3.21
N MET A 13 -1.34 -0.11 3.87
CA MET A 13 -1.07 -0.04 5.30
C MET A 13 -2.25 -0.58 6.12
N LEU A 14 -3.46 -0.08 5.87
CA LEU A 14 -4.64 -0.52 6.59
C LEU A 14 -5.06 -1.94 6.24
N GLN A 15 -4.81 -2.38 5.00
CA GLN A 15 -4.96 -3.78 4.64
C GLN A 15 -3.99 -4.67 5.45
N SER A 16 -2.73 -4.27 5.63
CA SER A 16 -1.77 -5.01 6.47
C SER A 16 -2.19 -5.03 7.94
N LEU A 17 -2.71 -3.91 8.45
CA LEU A 17 -3.24 -3.79 9.81
C LEU A 17 -4.47 -4.69 10.03
N SER A 18 -5.33 -4.81 9.02
CA SER A 18 -6.45 -5.76 9.08
C SER A 18 -5.94 -7.21 9.22
N GLN A 19 -4.87 -7.59 8.51
CA GLN A 19 -4.28 -8.93 8.65
C GLN A 19 -3.70 -9.16 10.04
N LEU A 20 -3.08 -8.14 10.63
CA LEU A 20 -2.60 -8.18 12.00
C LEU A 20 -3.74 -8.47 12.98
N ILE A 21 -4.87 -7.75 12.84
CA ILE A 21 -6.05 -7.98 13.67
C ILE A 21 -6.58 -9.40 13.49
N PHE A 22 -6.66 -9.90 12.26
CA PHE A 22 -7.16 -11.25 11.98
C PHE A 22 -6.28 -12.38 12.53
N ILE A 23 -4.95 -12.21 12.49
CA ILE A 23 -4.00 -13.26 12.90
C ILE A 23 -3.87 -13.28 14.43
N ILE A 24 -3.77 -12.11 15.07
CA ILE A 24 -3.56 -12.01 16.52
C ILE A 24 -4.88 -12.17 17.28
N PHE A 25 -5.92 -11.43 16.87
CA PHE A 25 -7.19 -11.36 17.60
C PHE A 25 -8.26 -12.30 17.02
N TYR A 26 -7.86 -13.48 16.54
CA TYR A 26 -8.76 -14.45 15.90
C TYR A 26 -9.96 -14.85 16.78
N ARG A 27 -9.86 -14.70 18.11
CA ARG A 27 -10.92 -15.02 19.08
C ARG A 27 -12.05 -13.99 19.11
N ASN A 28 -11.81 -12.75 18.70
CA ASN A 28 -12.77 -11.66 18.81
C ASN A 28 -13.63 -11.53 17.55
N LYS A 29 -14.79 -12.20 17.54
CA LYS A 29 -15.73 -12.23 16.40
C LYS A 29 -16.14 -10.83 15.88
N TYR A 30 -16.25 -9.83 16.75
CA TYR A 30 -16.63 -8.47 16.38
C TYR A 30 -15.61 -7.76 15.46
N LEU A 31 -14.32 -8.03 15.66
CA LEU A 31 -13.23 -7.48 14.84
C LEU A 31 -13.12 -8.16 13.46
N LEU A 32 -13.80 -9.30 13.27
CA LEU A 32 -13.82 -10.05 12.01
C LEU A 32 -15.01 -9.72 11.09
N SER A 33 -15.87 -8.78 11.47
CA SER A 33 -17.06 -8.43 10.71
C SER A 33 -16.74 -7.65 9.42
N PHE A 34 -17.51 -7.89 8.36
CA PHE A 34 -17.44 -7.11 7.12
C PHE A 34 -17.64 -5.60 7.37
N LYS A 35 -18.50 -5.24 8.32
CA LYS A 35 -18.73 -3.84 8.72
C LYS A 35 -17.46 -3.17 9.22
N PHE A 36 -16.65 -3.90 9.99
CA PHE A 36 -15.37 -3.39 10.50
C PHE A 36 -14.35 -3.21 9.37
N HIS A 37 -14.34 -4.14 8.39
CA HIS A 37 -13.47 -3.99 7.22
C HIS A 37 -13.86 -2.79 6.35
N PHE A 38 -15.16 -2.56 6.17
CA PHE A 38 -15.65 -1.39 5.45
C PHE A 38 -15.29 -0.08 6.18
N LEU A 39 -15.39 -0.06 7.51
CA LEU A 39 -14.96 1.08 8.33
C LEU A 39 -13.46 1.36 8.17
N ILE A 40 -12.61 0.32 8.19
CA ILE A 40 -11.17 0.46 7.96
C ILE A 40 -10.89 1.06 6.57
N LEU A 41 -11.59 0.60 5.54
CA LEU A 41 -11.45 1.14 4.19
C LEU A 41 -11.86 2.62 4.15
N PHE A 42 -12.99 2.98 4.73
CA PHE A 42 -13.43 4.37 4.76
C PHE A 42 -12.43 5.27 5.51
N LEU A 43 -11.89 4.77 6.63
CA LEU A 43 -10.84 5.46 7.39
C LEU A 43 -9.56 5.65 6.56
N SER A 44 -9.21 4.71 5.69
CA SER A 44 -8.04 4.82 4.81
C SER A 44 -8.11 6.02 3.86
N TRP A 45 -9.30 6.26 3.32
CA TRP A 45 -9.55 7.39 2.44
C TRP A 45 -9.45 8.71 3.20
N ILE A 46 -10.10 8.78 4.37
CA ILE A 46 -10.04 9.97 5.23
C ILE A 46 -8.59 10.29 5.59
N ILE A 47 -7.86 9.32 6.12
CA ILE A 47 -6.45 9.50 6.53
C ILE A 47 -5.60 9.94 5.33
N SER A 48 -5.79 9.32 4.16
CA SER A 48 -5.05 9.69 2.96
C SER A 48 -5.32 11.12 2.51
N TYR A 49 -6.56 11.59 2.56
CA TYR A 49 -6.89 12.96 2.16
C TYR A 49 -6.43 13.99 3.21
N THR A 50 -6.56 13.66 4.48
CA THR A 50 -6.20 14.58 5.58
C THR A 50 -4.69 14.74 5.73
N LEU A 51 -3.89 13.71 5.44
CA LEU A 51 -2.44 13.77 5.68
C LEU A 51 -1.61 14.27 4.49
N VAL A 52 -2.14 14.31 3.27
CA VAL A 52 -1.32 14.68 2.09
C VAL A 52 -1.91 15.86 1.32
N PRO A 53 -3.07 15.74 0.65
CA PRO A 53 -3.57 16.83 -0.19
C PRO A 53 -4.02 18.05 0.62
N ILE A 54 -4.66 17.90 1.78
CA ILE A 54 -5.11 19.05 2.59
C ILE A 54 -3.92 19.91 3.06
N PRO A 55 -2.89 19.36 3.72
CA PRO A 55 -1.73 20.14 4.16
C PRO A 55 -0.97 20.76 2.99
N CYS A 56 -0.83 20.04 1.87
CA CYS A 56 -0.17 20.57 0.68
C CYS A 56 -0.95 21.74 0.06
N ALA A 57 -2.28 21.67 0.03
CA ALA A 57 -3.10 22.76 -0.48
C ALA A 57 -2.99 24.01 0.43
N LEU A 58 -3.05 23.83 1.74
CA LEU A 58 -2.92 24.93 2.71
C LEU A 58 -1.56 25.61 2.67
N LEU A 59 -0.49 24.85 2.42
CA LEU A 59 0.88 25.36 2.35
C LEU A 59 1.29 25.91 0.97
N LYS A 60 0.35 26.08 0.03
CA LYS A 60 0.64 26.44 -1.37
C LYS A 60 1.68 25.51 -2.01
N GLY A 61 1.62 24.24 -1.61
CA GLY A 61 2.49 23.16 -2.05
C GLY A 61 2.20 22.67 -3.46
N PHE A 62 1.11 23.12 -4.09
CA PHE A 62 0.78 22.83 -5.48
C PHE A 62 0.86 24.12 -6.31
N ILE A 63 1.54 24.05 -7.45
CA ILE A 63 1.60 25.13 -8.43
C ILE A 63 1.19 24.61 -9.80
N TYR A 64 0.52 25.48 -10.56
CA TYR A 64 0.23 25.20 -11.96
C TYR A 64 1.42 25.63 -12.81
N ASP A 65 2.03 24.67 -13.50
CA ASP A 65 3.10 24.96 -14.46
C ASP A 65 2.49 25.15 -15.85
N SER A 66 2.52 26.38 -16.34
CA SER A 66 1.95 26.76 -17.63
C SER A 66 2.72 26.17 -18.81
N SER A 67 4.00 25.80 -18.64
CA SER A 67 4.81 25.20 -19.70
C SER A 67 4.43 23.74 -19.96
N LEU A 68 3.96 23.05 -18.92
CA LEU A 68 3.60 21.65 -18.97
C LEU A 68 2.08 21.41 -18.95
N TYR A 69 1.28 22.45 -18.72
CA TYR A 69 -0.16 22.36 -18.48
C TYR A 69 -0.51 21.36 -17.36
N LEU A 70 0.35 21.28 -16.33
CA LEU A 70 0.25 20.31 -15.25
C LEU A 70 0.31 20.98 -13.88
N CYS A 71 -0.46 20.43 -12.94
CA CYS A 71 -0.34 20.77 -11.53
C CYS A 71 0.79 19.95 -10.90
N ILE A 72 1.86 20.63 -10.49
CA ILE A 72 3.06 20.02 -9.92
C ILE A 72 3.21 20.41 -8.44
N VAL A 73 3.95 19.60 -7.71
CA VAL A 73 4.36 19.96 -6.34
C VAL A 73 5.37 21.10 -6.44
N ASN A 74 5.16 22.14 -5.66
CA ASN A 74 6.04 23.30 -5.59
C ASN A 74 7.41 22.89 -5.04
N THR A 75 8.39 22.74 -5.93
CA THR A 75 9.74 22.30 -5.56
C THR A 75 10.55 23.35 -4.82
N ASN A 76 10.09 24.60 -4.78
CA ASN A 76 10.75 25.68 -4.05
C ASN A 76 10.55 25.56 -2.53
N LEU A 77 9.53 24.82 -2.10
CA LEU A 77 9.21 24.59 -0.69
C LEU A 77 9.75 23.22 -0.27
N VAL A 78 11.03 23.17 0.08
CA VAL A 78 11.73 21.93 0.50
C VAL A 78 10.97 21.20 1.61
N PHE A 79 10.44 21.95 2.58
CA PHE A 79 9.64 21.39 3.67
C PHE A 79 8.41 20.62 3.17
N VAL A 80 7.71 21.12 2.15
CA VAL A 80 6.53 20.45 1.57
C VAL A 80 6.93 19.14 0.89
N ILE A 81 8.06 19.14 0.16
CA ILE A 81 8.55 17.93 -0.49
C ILE A 81 8.90 16.87 0.56
N VAL A 82 9.69 17.24 1.57
CA VAL A 82 10.08 16.34 2.67
C VAL A 82 8.83 15.80 3.36
N TYR A 83 7.87 16.68 3.69
CA TYR A 83 6.60 16.28 4.29
C TYR A 83 5.88 15.21 3.46
N VAL A 84 5.69 15.45 2.15
CA VAL A 84 5.03 14.51 1.23
C VAL A 84 5.77 13.18 1.10
N MET A 85 7.10 13.19 1.13
CA MET A 85 7.88 11.95 1.11
C MET A 85 7.66 11.11 2.37
N PHE A 86 7.69 11.76 3.53
CA PHE A 86 7.49 11.09 4.81
C PHE A 86 6.07 10.55 4.95
N THR A 87 5.07 11.41 4.76
CA THR A 87 3.66 11.04 4.94
C THR A 87 3.12 10.19 3.79
N GLY A 88 3.63 10.34 2.57
CA GLY A 88 3.14 9.60 1.40
C GLY A 88 3.73 8.19 1.25
N CYS A 89 4.95 7.95 1.73
CA CYS A 89 5.68 6.70 1.46
C CYS A 89 6.44 6.14 2.67
N LEU A 90 7.33 6.91 3.30
CA LEU A 90 8.20 6.34 4.35
C LEU A 90 7.42 5.83 5.56
N ILE A 91 6.49 6.63 6.09
CA ILE A 91 5.64 6.23 7.22
C ILE A 91 4.77 5.00 6.89
N PRO A 92 3.96 4.99 5.82
CA PRO A 92 3.12 3.82 5.53
C PRO A 92 3.95 2.56 5.23
N PHE A 93 5.09 2.67 4.53
CA PHE A 93 5.91 1.49 4.21
C PHE A 93 6.63 0.92 5.43
N THR A 94 7.13 1.77 6.33
CA THR A 94 7.75 1.32 7.58
C THR A 94 6.72 0.61 8.47
N ILE A 95 5.50 1.14 8.59
CA ILE A 95 4.42 0.49 9.35
C ILE A 95 4.09 -0.88 8.76
N ILE A 96 3.96 -1.00 7.43
CA ILE A 96 3.70 -2.30 6.78
C ILE A 96 4.83 -3.31 7.07
N GLY A 97 6.09 -2.88 6.96
CA GLY A 97 7.25 -3.70 7.25
C GLY A 97 7.28 -4.17 8.71
N LEU A 98 6.99 -3.28 9.66
CA LEU A 98 6.90 -3.61 11.09
C LEU A 98 5.77 -4.61 11.37
N ILE A 99 4.59 -4.42 10.75
CA ILE A 99 3.47 -5.35 10.88
C ILE A 99 3.86 -6.73 10.35
N TYR A 100 4.51 -6.80 9.18
CA TYR A 100 4.98 -8.06 8.60
C TYR A 100 5.99 -8.76 9.52
N TYR A 101 7.00 -8.02 9.97
CA TYR A 101 8.01 -8.53 10.90
C TYR A 101 7.38 -9.04 12.19
N TYR A 102 6.47 -8.27 12.80
CA TYR A 102 5.77 -8.65 14.02
C TYR A 102 4.96 -9.94 13.85
N ILE A 103 4.21 -10.08 12.76
CA ILE A 103 3.41 -11.28 12.48
C ILE A 103 4.32 -12.50 12.31
N MET A 104 5.42 -12.36 11.56
CA MET A 104 6.38 -13.46 11.37
C MET A 104 7.07 -13.86 12.68
N PHE A 105 7.45 -12.88 13.50
CA PHE A 105 8.03 -13.11 14.82
C PHE A 105 7.04 -13.81 15.76
N TYR A 106 5.78 -13.35 15.80
CA TYR A 106 4.72 -13.98 16.58
C TYR A 106 4.53 -15.45 16.19
N LEU A 107 4.43 -15.74 14.89
CA LEU A 107 4.28 -17.11 14.39
C LEU A 107 5.49 -17.98 14.68
N HIS A 108 6.71 -17.45 14.57
CA HIS A 108 7.92 -18.19 14.88
C HIS A 108 8.02 -18.51 16.37
N LYS A 109 7.71 -17.54 17.24
CA LYS A 109 7.67 -17.73 18.69
C LYS A 109 6.61 -18.77 19.07
N THR A 110 5.39 -18.65 18.56
CA THR A 110 4.30 -19.60 18.82
C THR A 110 4.60 -21.01 18.28
N ARG A 111 5.38 -21.13 17.19
CA ARG A 111 5.81 -22.43 16.65
C ARG A 111 6.88 -23.11 17.52
N ASN A 112 7.85 -22.34 18.04
CA ASN A 112 8.95 -22.89 18.84
C ASN A 112 8.55 -23.13 20.29
N THR A 113 7.61 -22.35 20.82
CA THR A 113 7.03 -22.57 22.15
C THR A 113 5.84 -23.53 22.01
N SER A 114 6.12 -24.84 21.88
CA SER A 114 5.13 -25.94 21.78
C SER A 114 4.25 -26.13 23.03
N VAL A 115 3.88 -25.06 23.72
CA VAL A 115 3.04 -25.08 24.92
C VAL A 115 1.85 -24.14 24.67
N ALA A 116 0.76 -24.74 24.18
CA ALA A 116 -0.63 -24.39 24.47
C ALA A 116 -1.54 -23.53 23.53
N PRO A 117 -1.15 -22.92 22.39
CA PRO A 117 -2.17 -22.43 21.44
C PRO A 117 -2.25 -23.23 20.12
N LEU A 118 -1.26 -24.07 19.81
CA LEU A 118 -1.29 -24.94 18.62
C LEU A 118 -2.38 -26.02 18.70
N ALA A 119 -2.83 -26.40 19.90
CA ALA A 119 -4.00 -27.26 20.08
C ALA A 119 -5.32 -26.57 19.64
N VAL A 120 -5.39 -25.23 19.67
CA VAL A 120 -6.54 -24.45 19.18
C VAL A 120 -6.43 -24.15 17.68
N ILE A 121 -5.20 -24.07 17.14
CA ILE A 121 -4.91 -23.98 15.69
C ILE A 121 -5.01 -25.37 15.01
N SER A 122 -5.08 -26.46 15.78
CA SER A 122 -5.26 -27.84 15.27
C SER A 122 -6.53 -28.00 14.43
N ASN A 123 -7.52 -27.12 14.63
CA ASN A 123 -8.66 -27.02 13.73
C ASN A 123 -8.17 -26.63 12.33
N HIS A 124 -8.25 -27.60 11.41
CA HIS A 124 -7.88 -27.47 10.00
C HIS A 124 -8.46 -26.19 9.34
N SER A 125 -9.65 -25.76 9.77
CA SER A 125 -10.30 -24.53 9.30
C SER A 125 -9.60 -23.24 9.74
N THR A 126 -9.05 -23.17 10.96
CA THR A 126 -8.33 -22.01 11.50
C THR A 126 -6.95 -21.89 10.85
N ARG A 127 -6.23 -23.01 10.73
CA ARG A 127 -4.92 -23.05 10.06
C ARG A 127 -5.02 -22.58 8.60
N LYS A 128 -6.01 -23.07 7.86
CA LYS A 128 -6.27 -22.65 6.48
C LYS A 128 -6.61 -21.16 6.35
N LYS A 129 -7.28 -20.56 7.35
CA LYS A 129 -7.54 -19.11 7.38
C LYS A 129 -6.26 -18.31 7.61
N ILE A 130 -5.40 -18.75 8.52
CA ILE A 130 -4.10 -18.11 8.80
C ILE A 130 -3.21 -18.17 7.55
N ASP A 131 -3.08 -19.34 6.92
CA ASP A 131 -2.27 -19.50 5.70
C ASP A 131 -2.76 -18.61 4.56
N ARG A 132 -4.08 -18.48 4.40
CA ARG A 132 -4.69 -17.56 3.43
C ARG A 132 -4.34 -16.10 3.75
N ASN A 133 -4.44 -15.69 5.01
CA ASN A 133 -4.14 -14.33 5.45
C ASN A 133 -2.64 -14.00 5.29
N LEU A 134 -1.76 -14.98 5.52
CA LEU A 134 -0.32 -14.87 5.25
C LEU A 134 -0.01 -14.74 3.76
N ALA A 135 -0.71 -15.49 2.90
CA ALA A 135 -0.58 -15.32 1.45
C ALA A 135 -1.02 -13.92 1.01
N VAL A 136 -2.09 -13.36 1.59
CA VAL A 136 -2.50 -11.97 1.36
C VAL A 136 -1.42 -11.00 1.82
N LEU A 137 -0.86 -11.20 3.01
CA LEU A 137 0.20 -10.35 3.54
C LEU A 137 1.48 -10.39 2.70
N ARG A 138 1.86 -11.58 2.21
CA ARG A 138 2.97 -11.73 1.26
C ARG A 138 2.72 -10.95 -0.04
N ASN A 139 1.50 -11.00 -0.57
CA ASN A 139 1.14 -10.23 -1.76
C ASN A 139 1.22 -8.71 -1.51
N ILE A 140 0.82 -8.25 -0.31
CA ILE A 140 0.99 -6.84 0.09
C ILE A 140 2.47 -6.45 0.09
N MET A 141 3.36 -7.29 0.64
CA MET A 141 4.81 -7.03 0.63
C MET A 141 5.41 -6.98 -0.78
N ILE A 142 4.94 -7.84 -1.69
CA ILE A 142 5.33 -7.80 -3.12
C ILE A 142 4.89 -6.47 -3.74
N ASN A 143 3.66 -6.02 -3.46
CA ASN A 143 3.16 -4.74 -3.97
C ASN A 143 3.94 -3.54 -3.40
N VAL A 144 4.29 -3.56 -2.12
CA VAL A 144 5.12 -2.52 -1.49
C VAL A 144 6.53 -2.49 -2.07
N THR A 145 7.13 -3.64 -2.35
CA THR A 145 8.46 -3.69 -2.98
C THR A 145 8.45 -3.19 -4.42
N ILE A 146 7.40 -3.46 -5.20
CA ILE A 146 7.25 -2.86 -6.53
C ILE A 146 7.17 -1.33 -6.40
N MET A 147 6.30 -0.84 -5.52
CA MET A 147 6.12 0.59 -5.29
C MET A 147 7.39 1.29 -4.79
N SER A 148 8.18 0.65 -3.93
CA SER A 148 9.43 1.22 -3.44
C SER A 148 10.49 1.29 -4.53
N VAL A 149 10.65 0.23 -5.32
CA VAL A 149 11.62 0.18 -6.44
C VAL A 149 11.28 1.23 -7.49
N THR A 150 10.00 1.38 -7.85
CA THR A 150 9.59 2.37 -8.84
C THR A 150 9.54 3.80 -8.29
N GLY A 151 9.27 3.97 -6.99
CA GLY A 151 9.15 5.27 -6.34
C GLY A 151 10.48 5.92 -5.95
N LEU A 152 11.48 5.14 -5.56
CA LEU A 152 12.80 5.62 -5.12
C LEU A 152 13.49 6.55 -6.12
N PRO A 153 13.55 6.24 -7.43
CA PRO A 153 14.15 7.14 -8.42
C PRO A 153 13.47 8.52 -8.47
N SER A 154 12.15 8.57 -8.32
CA SER A 154 11.40 9.84 -8.29
C SER A 154 11.76 10.67 -7.06
N PHE A 155 11.94 10.03 -5.90
CA PHE A 155 12.39 10.71 -4.68
C PHE A 155 13.80 11.28 -4.81
N ILE A 156 14.74 10.49 -5.32
CA ILE A 156 16.13 10.95 -5.51
C ILE A 156 16.16 12.18 -6.42
N ILE A 157 15.40 12.16 -7.52
CA ILE A 157 15.36 13.29 -8.45
C ILE A 157 14.63 14.51 -7.89
N MET A 158 13.56 14.34 -7.08
CA MET A 158 12.97 15.48 -6.36
C MET A 158 13.97 16.17 -5.43
N ILE A 159 14.82 15.41 -4.73
CA ILE A 159 15.87 15.97 -3.88
C ILE A 159 16.93 16.67 -4.73
N LEU A 160 17.35 16.07 -5.85
CA LEU A 160 18.32 16.69 -6.76
C LEU A 160 17.80 17.98 -7.40
N LEU A 161 16.49 18.06 -7.68
CA LEU A 161 15.82 19.27 -8.17
C LEU A 161 15.86 20.39 -7.14
N VAL A 162 15.61 20.09 -5.86
CA VAL A 162 15.77 21.05 -4.76
C VAL A 162 17.20 21.59 -4.70
N LEU A 163 18.18 20.73 -4.92
CA LEU A 163 19.59 21.10 -4.95
C LEU A 163 20.01 21.83 -6.24
N LYS A 164 19.07 22.10 -7.17
CA LYS A 164 19.29 22.69 -8.50
C LYS A 164 20.33 21.92 -9.34
N LYS A 165 20.50 20.61 -9.09
CA LYS A 165 21.48 19.75 -9.79
C LYS A 165 20.90 19.07 -11.02
N THR A 166 19.60 19.21 -11.29
CA THR A 166 18.89 18.49 -12.36
C THR A 166 17.79 19.36 -12.98
N THR A 167 17.34 18.97 -14.18
CA THR A 167 16.30 19.66 -14.94
C THR A 167 14.90 19.05 -14.71
N VAL A 168 13.87 19.86 -14.92
CA VAL A 168 12.45 19.48 -14.77
C VAL A 168 12.08 18.27 -15.65
N THR A 169 12.70 18.14 -16.83
CA THR A 169 12.46 17.04 -17.77
C THR A 169 12.74 15.66 -17.16
N VAL A 170 13.80 15.53 -16.37
CA VAL A 170 14.17 14.27 -15.70
C VAL A 170 13.11 13.88 -14.64
N ASN A 171 12.48 14.87 -14.01
CA ASN A 171 11.39 14.63 -13.06
C ASN A 171 10.20 13.93 -13.72
N ILE A 172 9.83 14.38 -14.93
CA ILE A 172 8.68 13.85 -15.68
C ILE A 172 8.89 12.38 -16.04
N TYR A 173 10.09 12.00 -16.47
CA TYR A 173 10.39 10.59 -16.77
C TYR A 173 10.28 9.71 -15.52
N CYS A 174 10.71 10.20 -14.37
CA CYS A 174 10.58 9.45 -13.13
C CYS A 174 9.14 9.38 -12.62
N THR A 175 8.33 10.42 -12.81
CA THR A 175 6.90 10.33 -12.49
C THR A 175 6.20 9.33 -13.41
N LEU A 176 6.50 9.31 -14.70
CA LEU A 176 6.00 8.27 -15.62
C LEU A 176 6.42 6.86 -15.18
N PHE A 177 7.66 6.69 -14.71
CA PHE A 177 8.13 5.42 -14.16
C PHE A 177 7.35 4.98 -12.91
N THR A 178 6.95 5.90 -12.03
CA THR A 178 6.06 5.58 -10.90
C THR A 178 4.67 5.12 -11.36
N LEU A 179 4.11 5.72 -12.42
CA LEU A 179 2.82 5.30 -12.99
C LEU A 179 2.91 3.88 -13.55
N PHE A 180 4.00 3.58 -14.25
CA PHE A 180 4.27 2.22 -14.71
C PHE A 180 4.33 1.22 -13.54
N GLY A 181 4.92 1.61 -12.41
CA GLY A 181 4.90 0.81 -11.17
C GLY A 181 3.50 0.49 -10.66
N VAL A 182 2.56 1.44 -10.73
CA VAL A 182 1.16 1.20 -10.35
C VAL A 182 0.50 0.18 -11.29
N VAL A 183 0.79 0.26 -12.59
CA VAL A 183 0.31 -0.74 -13.57
C VAL A 183 0.92 -2.12 -13.29
N LEU A 184 2.21 -2.19 -12.99
CA LEU A 184 2.84 -3.45 -12.59
C LEU A 184 2.17 -4.04 -11.34
N MET A 185 1.84 -3.22 -10.35
CA MET A 185 1.16 -3.66 -9.12
C MET A 185 -0.23 -4.27 -9.40
N THR A 186 -1.01 -3.69 -10.31
CA THR A 186 -2.33 -4.24 -10.67
C THR A 186 -2.20 -5.56 -11.41
N VAL A 187 -1.25 -5.66 -12.35
CA VAL A 187 -0.94 -6.89 -13.09
C VAL A 187 -0.46 -7.99 -12.15
N THR A 188 0.49 -7.73 -11.26
CA THR A 188 0.97 -8.73 -10.29
C THR A 188 -0.14 -9.17 -9.34
N THR A 189 -0.99 -8.24 -8.87
CA THR A 189 -2.14 -8.56 -8.02
C THR A 189 -3.13 -9.48 -8.73
N PHE A 190 -3.38 -9.27 -10.02
CA PHE A 190 -4.23 -10.14 -10.84
C PHE A 190 -3.66 -11.56 -10.93
N PHE A 191 -2.34 -11.69 -11.18
CA PHE A 191 -1.69 -13.00 -11.24
C PHE A 191 -1.63 -13.69 -9.87
N LEU A 192 -1.38 -12.97 -8.78
CA LEU A 192 -1.27 -13.55 -7.44
C LEU A 192 -2.62 -14.01 -6.87
N LYS A 193 -3.74 -13.41 -7.28
CA LYS A 193 -5.09 -13.78 -6.82
C LYS A 193 -5.75 -14.83 -7.73
N LYS A 194 -5.62 -16.11 -7.37
CA LYS A 194 -6.30 -17.23 -8.05
C LYS A 194 -7.82 -17.05 -8.16
N SER A 195 -8.47 -16.47 -7.16
CA SER A 195 -9.91 -16.21 -7.15
C SER A 195 -10.34 -15.17 -8.19
N ALA A 196 -9.57 -14.08 -8.31
CA ALA A 196 -9.85 -13.03 -9.28
C ALA A 196 -9.73 -13.56 -10.72
N ARG A 197 -8.71 -14.40 -10.96
CA ARG A 197 -8.51 -15.05 -12.24
C ARG A 197 -9.66 -15.98 -12.63
N LYS A 198 -10.18 -16.77 -11.69
CA LYS A 198 -11.34 -17.64 -11.93
C LYS A 198 -12.61 -16.86 -12.28
N ILE A 199 -12.90 -15.78 -11.56
CA ILE A 199 -14.07 -14.93 -11.84
C ILE A 199 -13.93 -14.28 -13.21
N PHE A 200 -12.74 -13.75 -13.54
CA PHE A 200 -12.46 -13.14 -14.83
C PHE A 200 -12.68 -14.14 -15.98
N PHE A 201 -12.13 -15.35 -15.88
CA PHE A 201 -12.35 -16.38 -16.90
C PHE A 201 -13.82 -16.81 -16.98
N ASN A 202 -14.52 -16.97 -15.85
CA ASN A 202 -15.94 -17.33 -15.88
C ASN A 202 -16.80 -16.24 -16.56
N CYS A 203 -16.56 -14.96 -16.28
CA CYS A 203 -17.24 -13.86 -16.98
C CYS A 203 -16.87 -13.84 -18.47
N PHE A 204 -15.60 -14.04 -18.81
CA PHE A 204 -15.14 -14.06 -20.19
C PHE A 204 -15.76 -15.21 -21.01
N TYR A 205 -15.86 -16.40 -20.43
CA TYR A 205 -16.55 -17.54 -21.05
C TYR A 205 -18.05 -17.30 -21.17
N SER A 206 -18.69 -16.72 -20.15
CA SER A 206 -20.11 -16.32 -20.21
C SER A 206 -20.39 -15.30 -21.32
N PHE A 207 -19.46 -14.39 -21.59
CA PHE A 207 -19.57 -13.38 -22.65
C PHE A 207 -19.30 -13.95 -24.06
N LYS A 208 -18.60 -15.09 -24.16
CA LYS A 208 -18.30 -15.74 -25.44
C LYS A 208 -19.39 -16.70 -25.91
N ILE A 209 -20.38 -16.99 -25.06
CA ILE A 209 -21.48 -17.94 -25.29
C ILE A 209 -22.80 -17.22 -25.65
N ASN A 210 -22.86 -15.89 -25.49
CA ASN A 210 -23.92 -15.03 -26.03
C ASN A 210 -23.44 -14.34 -27.32
#